data_AF-A0A367G2H9-F1
#
_entry.id   AF-A0A367G2H9-F1
#
_cell.length_a   1.000
_cell.length_b   1.000
_cell.length_c   1.000
_cell.angle_alpha   90.00
_cell.angle_beta   90.00
_cell.angle_gamma   90.00
#
_symmetry.space_group_name_H-M   'P 1'
#
loop_
_entity.id
_entity.type
_entity.pdbx_description
1 polymer ?
#
loop_
_entity_poly.entity_id
_entity_poly.type
_entity_poly.pdbx_seq_one_letter_code
_entity_poly.pdbx_strand_id
1 'polypeptide(L)' 'MVKREWYRDRYNSKKTWEVVKMVGGYYLRQYVDGQQVNTGLRTTKAFIASIGIFEFERIA' A
#
# COMPACT_ATOMS: atom_id res chain seq x y z
N MET A 1 9.95 9.30 -12.04
CA MET A 1 10.05 9.48 -10.59
C MET A 1 9.09 8.52 -9.91
N VAL A 2 9.56 7.73 -8.94
CA VAL A 2 8.72 6.78 -8.18
C VAL A 2 8.02 7.57 -7.07
N LYS A 3 6.68 7.59 -7.06
CA LYS A 3 5.90 8.21 -5.97
C LYS A 3 5.47 7.12 -5.00
N ARG A 4 5.66 7.35 -3.70
CA ARG A 4 5.27 6.42 -2.63
C ARG A 4 4.25 7.11 -1.73
N GLU A 5 3.23 6.38 -1.33
CA GLU A 5 2.18 6.81 -0.41
C GLU A 5 1.98 5.71 0.63
N TRP A 6 1.77 6.12 1.88
CA TRP A 6 1.64 5.18 3.00
C TRP A 6 0.28 5.31 3.66
N TYR A 7 -0.33 4.16 3.95
CA TYR A 7 -1.66 4.07 4.53
C TYR A 7 -1.65 3.16 5.75
N ARG A 8 -2.28 3.58 6.85
CA ARG A 8 -2.49 2.71 8.02
C ARG A 8 -3.71 1.84 7.80
N ASP A 9 -3.58 0.54 8.04
CA ASP A 9 -4.71 -0.38 7.89
C ASP A 9 -5.81 -0.08 8.92
N ARG A 10 -7.06 -0.02 8.47
CA ARG A 10 -8.22 0.31 9.33
C ARG A 10 -8.60 -0.80 10.32
N TYR A 11 -8.18 -2.04 10.07
CA TYR A 11 -8.55 -3.21 10.88
C TYR A 11 -7.40 -3.67 11.77
N ASN A 12 -6.16 -3.33 11.41
CA ASN A 12 -4.98 -3.65 12.20
C ASN A 12 -4.06 -2.44 12.31
N SER A 13 -4.06 -1.78 13.46
CA SER A 13 -3.27 -0.57 13.72
C SER A 13 -1.75 -0.75 13.59
N LYS A 14 -1.26 -1.99 13.70
CA LYS A 14 0.15 -2.35 13.52
C LYS A 14 0.51 -2.59 12.05
N LYS A 15 -0.49 -2.66 11.18
CA LYS A 15 -0.31 -2.92 9.75
C LYS A 15 -0.33 -1.62 8.97
N THR A 16 0.60 -1.50 8.03
CA THR A 16 0.64 -0.40 7.06
C THR A 16 0.79 -0.93 5.64
N TRP A 17 0.34 -0.12 4.70
CA TRP A 17 0.40 -0.38 3.27
C TRP A 17 1.28 0.67 2.60
N GLU A 18 2.25 0.22 1.83
CA GLU A 18 3.03 1.07 0.94
C GLU A 18 2.50 0.91 -0.48
N VAL A 19 2.01 2.02 -1.04
CA VAL A 19 1.57 2.10 -2.43
C VAL A 19 2.64 2.83 -3.23
N VAL A 20 3.28 2.12 -4.16
CA VAL A 20 4.35 2.65 -5.01
C VAL A 20 3.82 2.82 -6.42
N LYS A 21 3.75 4.06 -6.91
CA LYS A 21 3.43 4.37 -8.31
C LYS A 21 4.69 4.27 -9.16
N MET A 22 4.68 3.35 -10.12
CA MET A 22 5.75 3.10 -11.09
C MET A 22 5.31 3.55 -12.49
N VAL A 23 6.26 3.59 -13.43
CA VAL A 23 5.91 3.74 -14.85
C VAL A 23 5.17 2.49 -15.30
N GLY A 24 3.91 2.64 -15.73
CA GLY A 24 3.08 1.54 -16.23
C GLY A 24 2.47 0.62 -15.16
N GLY A 25 2.42 1.02 -13.88
CA GLY A 25 1.72 0.23 -12.87
C GLY A 25 1.93 0.68 -11.43
N TYR A 26 1.44 -0.15 -10.50
CA TYR A 26 1.57 0.06 -9.07
C TYR A 26 2.24 -1.16 -8.42
N TYR A 27 2.91 -0.92 -7.31
CA TYR A 27 3.39 -1.96 -6.42
C TYR A 27 2.75 -1.75 -5.05
N LEU A 28 2.26 -2.83 -4.45
CA LEU A 28 1.62 -2.81 -3.14
C LEU A 28 2.43 -3.68 -2.19
N ARG A 29 2.91 -3.09 -1.09
CA ARG A 29 3.60 -3.83 -0.02
C ARG A 29 2.85 -3.68 1.29
N GLN A 30 2.99 -4.71 2.11
CA GLN A 30 2.39 -4.80 3.42
C GLN A 30 3.49 -4.83 4.46
N TYR A 31 3.30 -4.11 5.54
CA TYR A 31 4.17 -4.15 6.69
C TYR A 31 3.35 -4.40 7.94
N VAL A 32 3.81 -5.26 8.83
CA VAL A 32 3.20 -5.51 10.15
C VAL A 32 4.27 -5.32 11.20
N ASP A 33 4.00 -4.50 12.21
CA ASP A 33 4.98 -4.10 13.22
C ASP A 33 6.29 -3.57 12.58
N GLY A 34 6.15 -2.81 11.48
CA GLY A 34 7.26 -2.21 10.74
C GLY A 34 8.05 -3.17 9.83
N GLN A 35 7.77 -4.47 9.86
CA GLN A 35 8.47 -5.46 9.02
C GLN A 35 7.66 -5.76 7.76
N GLN A 36 8.33 -5.79 6.60
CA GLN A 36 7.67 -6.15 5.35
C GLN A 36 7.21 -7.61 5.41
N VAL A 37 5.94 -7.84 5.13
CA VAL A 37 5.39 -9.19 4.98
C VAL A 37 5.24 -9.52 3.50
N ASN A 38 5.75 -10.68 3.11
CA ASN A 38 5.84 -11.14 1.71
C ASN A 38 6.68 -10.21 0.80
N THR A 39 6.79 -10.58 -0.48
CA THR A 39 7.58 -9.82 -1.47
C THR A 39 6.89 -8.55 -1.98
N GLY A 40 5.61 -8.38 -1.66
CA GLY A 40 4.74 -7.37 -2.28
C GLY A 40 4.17 -7.81 -3.63
N LEU A 41 3.23 -7.04 -4.15
CA LEU A 41 2.42 -7.37 -5.32
C LEU A 41 2.48 -6.25 -6.36
N ARG A 42 2.88 -6.59 -7.60
CA ARG A 42 2.67 -5.69 -8.75
C ARG A 42 1.21 -5.75 -9.14
N THR A 43 0.55 -4.60 -9.20
CA THR A 43 -0.88 -4.50 -9.42
C THR A 43 -1.26 -3.18 -10.12
N THR A 44 -2.56 -2.92 -10.27
CA THR A 44 -3.13 -1.72 -10.88
C THR A 44 -3.72 -0.79 -9.83
N LYS A 45 -3.91 0.48 -10.20
CA LYS A 45 -4.64 1.44 -9.35
C LYS A 45 -6.06 0.95 -9.04
N ALA A 46 -6.74 0.36 -10.03
CA ALA A 46 -8.11 -0.12 -9.90
C ALA A 46 -8.23 -1.23 -8.85
N PHE A 47 -7.29 -2.17 -8.82
CA PHE A 47 -7.27 -3.23 -7.81
C PHE A 47 -7.05 -2.66 -6.39
N ILE A 48 -6.11 -1.73 -6.23
CA ILE A 48 -5.87 -1.09 -4.92
C ILE A 48 -7.10 -0.32 -4.44
N ALA A 49 -7.80 0.36 -5.36
CA ALA A 49 -9.06 1.04 -5.06
C ALA A 49 -10.18 0.06 -4.68
N SER A 50 -10.31 -1.08 -5.36
CA SER A 50 -11.37 -2.07 -5.06
C SER A 50 -11.24 -2.70 -3.68
N ILE A 51 -10.03 -2.75 -3.11
CA ILE A 51 -9.80 -3.21 -1.73
C ILE A 51 -9.83 -2.05 -0.70
N GLY A 52 -10.09 -0.82 -1.15
CA GLY A 52 -10.36 0.33 -0.28
C GLY A 52 -9.13 0.99 0.36
N ILE A 53 -7.90 0.63 -0.02
CA ILE A 53 -6.68 1.16 0.64
C ILE A 53 -6.57 2.68 0.52
N PHE A 54 -7.06 3.27 -0.57
CA PHE A 54 -7.02 4.73 -0.74
C PHE A 54 -7.93 5.50 0.24
N GLU A 55 -8.89 4.82 0.87
CA GLU A 55 -9.80 5.40 1.88
C GLU A 55 -9.25 5.28 3.30
N PHE A 56 -8.08 4.67 3.47
CA PHE A 56 -7.45 4.51 4.77
C PHE A 56 -6.73 5.80 5.21
N GLU A 57 -6.41 5.89 6.50
CA GLU A 57 -5.61 6.99 7.03
C GLU A 57 -4.27 7.06 6.31
N ARG A 58 -4.04 8.14 5.58
CA ARG A 58 -2.76 8.41 4.94
C ARG A 58 -1.79 8.95 5.97
N ILE A 59 -0.64 8.28 6.10
CA ILE A 59 0.37 8.59 7.12
C ILE A 59 1.67 9.16 6.54
N ALA A 60 1.82 9.18 5.20
CA ALA A 60 2.86 9.92 4.44
C ALA A 60 2.48 10.04 2.95
#